data_AF-A0A1H5T1T0-F1
#
_entry.id   AF-A0A1H5T1T0-F1
#
_cell.length_a   1.000
_cell.length_b   1.000
_cell.length_c   1.000
_cell.angle_alpha   90.00
_cell.angle_beta   90.00
_cell.angle_gamma   90.00
#
_symmetry.space_group_name_H-M   'P 1'
#
loop_
_entity.id
_entity.type
_entity.pdbx_description
1 polymer ?
#
loop_
_entity_poly.entity_id
_entity_poly.type
_entity_poly.pdbx_seq_one_letter_code
_entity_poly.pdbx_strand_id
1 'polypeptide(L)'
;MGRGDPTNDEWARLTPHLPKSGGRGGRWNDHRTVINGILFRIRTGVPWRDPPNRFGSWKTVHERHRRWSADVTWERILQAVQADAGARGRIDWRMVSVDSTSCRAHQHAPKDQRANRRRRGSRGGQPAGFDKERYKRRNEVERTINRLKHFRVVATRYGKRAHVFHGTVTVASIRLWLSL
;
A
#
# COMPACT_ATOMS: atom_id res chain seq x y z
N MET A 1 13.49 6.25 -18.75
CA MET A 1 12.58 5.80 -17.68
C MET A 1 11.95 4.47 -18.09
N GLY A 2 11.78 3.53 -17.16
CA GLY A 2 11.09 2.27 -17.45
C GLY A 2 9.59 2.33 -17.15
N ARG A 3 8.83 1.38 -17.73
CA ARG A 3 7.39 1.24 -17.46
C ARG A 3 7.12 1.08 -15.96
N GLY A 4 6.35 2.03 -15.41
CA GLY A 4 5.92 2.06 -14.00
C GLY A 4 6.85 2.83 -13.06
N ASP A 5 7.97 3.34 -13.54
CA ASP A 5 8.83 4.24 -12.77
C ASP A 5 8.11 5.59 -12.57
N PRO A 6 8.34 6.31 -11.46
CA PRO A 6 7.80 7.65 -11.27
C PRO A 6 8.36 8.64 -12.30
N THR A 7 7.49 9.50 -12.83
CA THR A 7 7.89 10.64 -13.66
C THR A 7 8.78 11.61 -12.88
N ASN A 8 9.40 12.58 -13.57
CA ASN A 8 10.20 13.60 -12.88
C ASN A 8 9.35 14.41 -11.88
N ASP A 9 8.11 14.74 -12.23
CA ASP A 9 7.21 15.50 -11.35
C ASP A 9 6.69 14.68 -10.17
N GLU A 10 6.39 13.39 -10.40
CA GLU A 10 6.09 12.45 -9.32
C GLU A 10 7.31 12.30 -8.38
N TRP A 11 8.50 12.21 -8.94
CA TRP A 11 9.73 12.10 -8.17
C TRP A 11 10.06 13.37 -7.39
N ALA A 12 9.81 14.55 -7.96
CA ALA A 12 9.99 15.83 -7.30
C ALA A 12 9.06 15.98 -6.08
N ARG A 13 7.85 15.42 -6.13
CA ARG A 13 6.94 15.36 -4.97
C ARG A 13 7.40 14.37 -3.90
N LEU A 14 8.02 13.27 -4.29
CA LEU A 14 8.50 12.26 -3.33
C LEU A 14 9.78 12.70 -2.61
N THR A 15 10.69 13.36 -3.34
CA THR A 15 12.07 13.65 -2.89
C THR A 15 12.15 14.38 -1.53
N PRO A 16 11.34 15.42 -1.24
CA PRO A 16 11.40 16.14 0.04
C PRO A 16 11.11 15.29 1.27
N HIS A 17 10.42 14.17 1.09
CA HIS A 17 10.00 13.29 2.18
C HIS A 17 10.95 12.11 2.42
N LEU A 18 11.97 11.97 1.57
CA LEU A 18 12.95 10.90 1.72
C LEU A 18 13.92 11.23 2.85
N PRO A 19 14.35 10.24 3.66
CA PRO A 19 15.29 10.52 4.73
C PRO A 19 16.61 11.04 4.15
N LYS A 20 17.19 12.06 4.79
CA LYS A 20 18.46 12.64 4.35
C LYS A 20 19.58 11.62 4.55
N SER A 21 20.44 11.47 3.54
CA SER A 21 21.69 10.71 3.67
C SER A 21 22.58 11.38 4.73
N GLY A 22 22.96 10.67 5.79
CA GLY A 22 23.88 11.23 6.81
C GLY A 22 24.00 10.52 8.17
N GLY A 23 23.39 9.34 8.38
CA GLY A 23 23.55 8.57 9.62
C GLY A 23 24.69 7.53 9.59
N ARG A 24 25.00 6.92 10.75
CA ARG A 24 25.99 5.81 10.90
C ARG A 24 25.74 4.73 9.84
N GLY A 25 26.73 4.45 9.00
CA GLY A 25 26.67 3.41 7.96
C GLY A 25 26.93 3.86 6.53
N GLY A 26 27.33 5.12 6.31
CA GLY A 26 27.84 5.61 5.02
C GLY A 26 26.79 6.21 4.07
N ARG A 27 27.26 6.66 2.90
CA ARG A 27 26.44 7.32 1.89
C ARG A 27 25.49 6.31 1.25
N TRP A 28 24.21 6.60 1.29
CA TRP A 28 23.19 5.80 0.63
C TRP A 28 23.35 5.86 -0.89
N ASN A 29 23.15 4.72 -1.56
CA ASN A 29 22.93 4.70 -3.02
C ASN A 29 21.77 5.62 -3.40
N ASP A 30 21.80 6.11 -4.64
CA ASP A 30 20.76 6.98 -5.20
C ASP A 30 19.36 6.43 -4.91
N HIS A 31 18.55 7.24 -4.24
CA HIS A 31 17.20 6.88 -3.86
C HIS A 31 16.34 6.57 -5.06
N ARG A 32 16.50 7.31 -6.17
CA ARG A 32 15.67 7.10 -7.35
C ARG A 32 15.88 5.72 -7.93
N THR A 33 17.15 5.36 -8.11
CA THR A 33 17.55 4.04 -8.61
C THR A 33 17.00 2.91 -7.73
N VAL A 34 17.19 3.01 -6.41
CA VAL A 34 16.78 1.95 -5.47
C VAL A 34 15.25 1.84 -5.37
N ILE A 35 14.55 2.97 -5.21
CA ILE A 35 13.08 2.99 -5.09
C ILE A 35 12.44 2.51 -6.39
N ASN A 36 12.97 2.88 -7.56
CA ASN A 36 12.48 2.35 -8.83
C ASN A 36 12.67 0.83 -8.91
N GLY A 37 13.77 0.29 -8.39
CA GLY A 37 13.97 -1.16 -8.30
C GLY A 37 12.93 -1.85 -7.42
N ILE A 38 12.59 -1.24 -6.28
CA ILE A 38 11.52 -1.73 -5.39
C ILE A 38 10.18 -1.70 -6.10
N LEU A 39 9.81 -0.57 -6.71
CA LEU A 39 8.55 -0.41 -7.44
C LEU A 39 8.44 -1.40 -8.60
N PHE A 40 9.52 -1.58 -9.36
CA PHE A 40 9.59 -2.56 -10.43
C PHE A 40 9.31 -3.97 -9.91
N ARG A 41 9.98 -4.38 -8.83
CA ARG A 41 9.80 -5.70 -8.23
C ARG A 41 8.37 -5.89 -7.73
N ILE A 42 7.80 -4.90 -7.05
CA ILE A 42 6.44 -4.97 -6.50
C ILE A 42 5.39 -5.06 -7.63
N ARG A 43 5.59 -4.31 -8.72
CA ARG A 43 4.72 -4.33 -9.89
C ARG A 43 4.80 -5.66 -10.66
N THR A 44 6.01 -6.14 -10.94
CA THR A 44 6.24 -7.31 -11.81
C THR A 44 6.15 -8.65 -11.09
N GLY A 45 6.37 -8.68 -9.78
CA GLY A 45 6.41 -9.92 -9.02
C GLY A 45 7.68 -10.76 -9.23
N VAL A 46 8.71 -10.21 -9.88
CA VAL A 46 9.97 -10.95 -10.07
C VAL A 46 10.60 -11.31 -8.71
N PRO A 47 11.36 -12.42 -8.64
CA PRO A 47 12.17 -12.73 -7.48
C PRO A 47 13.13 -11.58 -7.17
N TRP A 48 13.49 -11.42 -5.89
CA TRP A 48 14.40 -10.36 -5.47
C TRP A 48 15.77 -10.44 -6.12
N ARG A 49 16.19 -11.61 -6.64
CA ARG A 49 17.50 -11.82 -7.28
C ARG A 49 17.56 -11.42 -8.75
N ASP A 50 16.41 -11.21 -9.38
CA ASP A 50 16.30 -11.02 -10.83
C ASP A 50 15.85 -9.62 -11.30
N PRO A 51 15.91 -8.52 -10.50
CA PRO A 51 15.60 -7.20 -11.04
C PRO A 51 16.66 -6.77 -12.07
N PRO A 52 16.29 -6.00 -13.11
CA PRO A 52 17.23 -5.47 -14.09
C PRO A 52 18.40 -4.71 -13.46
N ASN A 53 19.61 -4.89 -14.02
CA ASN A 53 20.86 -4.30 -13.51
C ASN A 53 20.84 -2.77 -13.39
N ARG A 54 19.96 -2.06 -14.10
CA ARG A 54 19.78 -0.60 -14.01
C ARG A 54 19.42 -0.10 -12.60
N PHE A 55 18.91 -0.98 -11.73
CA PHE A 55 18.58 -0.65 -10.35
C PHE A 55 19.73 -0.88 -9.37
N GLY A 56 20.91 -1.25 -9.88
CA GLY A 56 22.07 -1.62 -9.09
C GLY A 56 21.92 -2.99 -8.44
N SER A 57 22.69 -3.22 -7.38
CA SER A 57 22.69 -4.51 -6.68
C SER A 57 21.33 -4.84 -6.09
N TRP A 58 20.81 -6.02 -6.44
CA TRP A 58 19.57 -6.54 -5.89
C TRP A 58 19.57 -6.61 -4.36
N LYS A 59 20.74 -6.86 -3.74
CA LYS A 59 20.92 -6.89 -2.28
C LYS A 59 20.60 -5.53 -1.68
N THR A 60 21.05 -4.45 -2.31
CA THR A 60 20.77 -3.07 -1.88
C THR A 60 19.28 -2.77 -1.95
N VAL A 61 18.64 -3.11 -3.07
CA VAL A 61 17.20 -2.89 -3.27
C VAL A 61 16.38 -3.64 -2.22
N HIS A 62 16.70 -4.92 -2.01
CA HIS A 62 16.05 -5.76 -1.02
C HIS A 62 16.27 -5.24 0.41
N GLU A 63 17.51 -4.97 0.80
CA GLU A 63 17.81 -4.54 2.17
C GLU A 63 17.22 -3.16 2.47
N ARG A 64 17.18 -2.26 1.48
CA ARG A 64 16.48 -0.97 1.62
C ARG A 64 15.00 -1.19 1.92
N HIS A 65 14.33 -1.98 1.08
CA HIS A 65 12.91 -2.28 1.29
C HIS A 65 12.67 -2.92 2.65
N ARG A 66 13.49 -3.91 3.04
CA ARG A 66 13.38 -4.64 4.31
C ARG A 66 13.57 -3.72 5.51
N ARG A 67 14.60 -2.88 5.52
CA ARG A 67 14.89 -1.94 6.63
C ARG A 67 13.78 -0.90 6.77
N TRP A 68 13.40 -0.26 5.67
CA TRP A 68 12.35 0.77 5.66
C TRP A 68 10.96 0.21 6.00
N SER A 69 10.75 -1.08 5.75
CA SER A 69 9.55 -1.80 6.20
C SER A 69 9.57 -2.10 7.69
N ALA A 70 10.76 -2.21 8.31
CA ALA A 70 10.90 -2.56 9.72
C ALA A 70 10.93 -1.33 10.64
N ASP A 71 11.45 -0.20 10.16
CA ASP A 71 11.61 1.05 10.92
C ASP A 71 10.50 2.10 10.64
N VAL A 72 9.43 1.66 9.97
CA VAL A 72 8.26 2.45 9.55
C VAL A 72 8.55 3.65 8.63
N THR A 73 9.70 3.67 7.95
CA THR A 73 10.05 4.75 7.03
C THR A 73 9.06 4.86 5.87
N TRP A 74 8.55 3.74 5.34
CA TRP A 74 7.57 3.79 4.25
C TRP A 74 6.27 4.50 4.67
N GLU A 75 5.83 4.24 5.89
CA GLU A 75 4.61 4.76 6.47
C GLU A 75 4.74 6.27 6.68
N ARG A 76 5.89 6.73 7.17
CA ARG A 76 6.20 8.17 7.28
C ARG A 76 6.20 8.86 5.93
N ILE A 77 6.80 8.24 4.91
CA ILE A 77 6.79 8.77 3.54
C ILE A 77 5.36 8.84 3.01
N LEU A 78 4.56 7.79 3.18
CA LEU A 78 3.17 7.77 2.74
C LEU A 78 2.36 8.88 3.40
N GLN A 79 2.46 9.03 4.72
CA GLN A 79 1.76 10.08 5.46
C GLN A 79 2.16 11.47 4.97
N ALA A 80 3.45 11.70 4.69
CA ALA A 80 3.93 12.97 4.19
C ALA A 80 3.42 13.27 2.77
N VAL A 81 3.42 12.27 1.88
CA VAL A 81 2.86 12.39 0.51
C VAL A 81 1.34 12.67 0.57
N GLN A 82 0.62 12.04 1.48
CA GLN A 82 -0.81 12.30 1.70
C GLN A 82 -1.06 13.71 2.22
N ALA A 83 -0.25 14.19 3.18
CA ALA A 83 -0.35 15.55 3.70
C ALA A 83 -0.11 16.59 2.60
N ASP A 84 0.90 16.37 1.75
CA ASP A 84 1.22 17.22 0.61
C ASP A 84 0.11 17.21 -0.46
N ALA A 85 -0.50 16.06 -0.73
CA ALA A 85 -1.68 15.96 -1.59
C ALA A 85 -2.90 16.70 -1.00
N GLY A 86 -3.10 16.60 0.31
CA GLY A 86 -4.14 17.33 1.05
C GLY A 86 -3.95 18.85 0.98
N ALA A 87 -2.72 19.33 1.19
CA ALA A 87 -2.39 20.75 1.10
C ALA A 87 -2.62 21.34 -0.31
N ARG A 88 -2.48 20.51 -1.36
CA ARG A 88 -2.78 20.91 -2.75
C ARG A 88 -4.24 20.71 -3.16
N GLY A 89 -5.14 20.43 -2.22
CA GLY A 89 -6.57 20.26 -2.49
C GLY A 89 -6.91 19.03 -3.33
N ARG A 90 -6.02 18.04 -3.43
CA ARG A 90 -6.25 16.80 -4.19
C ARG A 90 -7.00 15.72 -3.41
N ILE A 91 -7.26 15.98 -2.13
CA ILE A 91 -8.02 15.08 -1.27
C ILE A 91 -9.38 15.69 -1.00
N ASP A 92 -10.43 15.04 -1.50
CA ASP A 92 -11.79 15.33 -1.09
C ASP A 92 -12.09 14.64 0.24
N TRP A 93 -12.04 15.42 1.33
CA TRP A 93 -12.35 14.94 2.68
C TRP A 93 -13.85 14.76 2.93
N ARG A 94 -14.73 15.15 2.00
CA ARG A 94 -16.18 14.96 2.13
C ARG A 94 -16.56 13.48 2.03
N MET A 95 -15.64 12.63 1.59
CA MET A 95 -15.88 11.21 1.39
C MET A 95 -14.81 10.34 2.04
N VAL A 96 -15.21 9.58 3.05
CA VAL A 96 -14.41 8.48 3.61
C VAL A 96 -15.23 7.20 3.51
N SER A 97 -14.65 6.20 2.84
CA SER A 97 -15.25 4.88 2.64
C SER A 97 -14.37 3.81 3.27
N VAL A 98 -14.96 3.00 4.15
CA VAL A 98 -14.32 1.84 4.79
C VAL A 98 -15.12 0.62 4.40
N ASP A 99 -14.50 -0.36 3.75
CA ASP A 99 -15.11 -1.66 3.48
C ASP A 99 -14.46 -2.73 4.36
N SER A 100 -15.26 -3.71 4.78
CA SER A 100 -14.79 -4.87 5.52
C SER A 100 -15.36 -6.12 4.86
N THR A 101 -14.53 -7.13 4.62
CA THR A 101 -15.02 -8.42 4.15
C THR A 101 -15.23 -9.35 5.34
N SER A 102 -16.47 -9.71 5.64
CA SER A 102 -16.80 -10.76 6.60
C SER A 102 -17.13 -12.05 5.84
N CYS A 103 -16.28 -13.08 5.94
CA CYS A 103 -16.60 -14.40 5.42
C CYS A 103 -17.51 -15.14 6.40
N ARG A 104 -18.50 -15.88 5.88
CA ARG A 104 -19.39 -16.71 6.68
C ARG A 104 -18.55 -17.85 7.29
N ALA A 105 -18.62 -18.04 8.61
CA ALA A 105 -17.95 -19.17 9.25
C ALA A 105 -18.43 -20.50 8.64
N HIS A 106 -17.53 -21.47 8.49
CA HIS A 106 -17.84 -22.79 7.97
C HIS A 106 -19.00 -23.41 8.75
N GLN A 107 -19.80 -24.27 8.12
CA GLN A 107 -20.94 -24.93 8.78
C GLN A 107 -20.55 -25.77 10.01
N HIS A 108 -19.28 -26.13 10.17
CA HIS A 108 -18.76 -26.79 11.37
C HIS A 108 -18.15 -25.85 12.42
N ALA A 109 -18.38 -24.54 12.32
CA ALA A 109 -17.94 -23.59 13.33
C ALA A 109 -18.55 -23.92 14.71
N PRO A 110 -17.79 -23.80 15.80
CA PRO A 110 -18.22 -24.23 17.12
C PRO A 110 -19.48 -23.48 17.59
N LYS A 111 -20.29 -24.16 18.42
CA LYS A 111 -21.65 -23.74 18.80
C LYS A 111 -21.68 -22.36 19.48
N ASP A 112 -20.59 -21.98 20.14
CA ASP A 112 -20.37 -20.69 20.79
C ASP A 112 -20.42 -19.51 19.80
N GLN A 113 -19.84 -19.63 18.61
CA GLN A 113 -19.87 -18.58 17.59
C GLN A 113 -21.27 -18.40 17.00
N ARG A 114 -22.03 -19.50 16.84
CA ARG A 114 -23.43 -19.45 16.40
C ARG A 114 -24.31 -18.76 17.46
N ALA A 115 -24.07 -19.04 18.74
CA ALA A 115 -24.76 -18.41 19.85
C ALA A 115 -24.43 -16.90 19.97
N ASN A 116 -23.16 -16.52 19.81
CA ASN A 116 -22.73 -15.12 19.84
C ASN A 116 -23.34 -14.30 18.69
N ARG A 117 -23.52 -14.90 17.51
CA ARG A 117 -24.17 -14.25 16.37
C ARG A 117 -25.66 -14.01 16.62
N ARG A 118 -26.35 -14.97 17.23
CA ARG A 118 -27.76 -14.82 17.65
C ARG A 118 -27.90 -13.77 18.76
N ARG A 119 -26.94 -13.70 19.71
CA ARG A 119 -26.92 -12.69 20.78
C ARG A 119 -26.80 -11.25 20.30
N ARG A 120 -26.19 -11.01 19.12
CA ARG A 120 -26.06 -9.65 18.56
C ARG A 120 -27.40 -9.05 18.06
N GLY A 121 -28.46 -9.86 17.91
CA GLY A 121 -29.80 -9.40 17.53
C GLY A 121 -29.88 -8.69 16.16
N SER A 122 -31.06 -8.15 15.83
CA SER A 122 -31.27 -7.31 14.63
C SER A 122 -30.47 -5.99 14.66
N ARG A 123 -29.94 -5.61 15.83
CA ARG A 123 -28.99 -4.50 16.01
C ARG A 123 -27.58 -4.81 15.49
N GLY A 124 -27.29 -6.05 15.10
CA GLY A 124 -26.13 -6.40 14.28
C GLY A 124 -26.30 -6.06 12.78
N GLY A 125 -27.38 -5.35 12.44
CA GLY A 125 -27.78 -5.02 11.08
C GLY A 125 -27.12 -3.76 10.53
N GLN A 126 -26.88 -3.82 9.22
CA GLN A 126 -26.57 -2.71 8.33
C GLN A 126 -27.38 -1.43 8.68
N PRO A 127 -26.82 -0.22 8.54
CA PRO A 127 -27.42 1.02 9.04
C PRO A 127 -28.87 1.21 8.59
N ALA A 128 -29.68 1.86 9.43
CA ALA A 128 -31.12 2.10 9.27
C ALA A 128 -31.56 2.95 8.04
N GLY A 129 -30.65 3.17 7.10
CA GLY A 129 -30.93 3.75 5.79
C GLY A 129 -29.86 3.28 4.80
N PHE A 130 -30.26 2.50 3.80
CA PHE A 130 -29.39 2.19 2.67
C PHE A 130 -29.44 3.36 1.69
N ASP A 131 -28.44 4.24 1.77
CA ASP A 131 -28.25 5.27 0.75
C ASP A 131 -27.64 4.64 -0.51
N LYS A 132 -28.49 4.46 -1.53
CA LYS A 132 -28.12 3.86 -2.82
C LYS A 132 -27.09 4.71 -3.57
N GLU A 133 -27.15 6.04 -3.46
CA GLU A 133 -26.20 6.93 -4.15
C GLU A 133 -24.82 6.89 -3.48
N ARG A 134 -24.79 6.88 -2.14
CA ARG A 134 -23.54 6.64 -1.40
C ARG A 134 -22.98 5.25 -1.67
N TYR A 135 -23.84 4.22 -1.77
CA TYR A 135 -23.40 2.86 -2.04
C TYR A 135 -22.84 2.67 -3.45
N LYS A 136 -23.34 3.39 -4.48
CA LYS A 136 -22.75 3.37 -5.84
C LYS A 136 -21.27 3.76 -5.84
N ARG A 137 -20.86 4.66 -4.93
CA ARG A 137 -19.46 5.09 -4.80
C ARG A 137 -18.54 4.02 -4.22
N ARG A 138 -19.04 2.88 -3.74
CA ARG A 138 -18.23 1.69 -3.43
C ARG A 138 -17.36 1.26 -4.61
N ASN A 139 -17.82 1.48 -5.84
CA ASN A 139 -17.04 1.20 -7.05
C ASN A 139 -15.68 1.92 -7.06
N GLU A 140 -15.54 3.08 -6.42
CA GLU A 140 -14.26 3.80 -6.27
C GLU A 140 -13.29 3.04 -5.38
N VAL A 141 -13.78 2.44 -4.28
CA VAL A 141 -13.01 1.58 -3.39
C VAL A 141 -12.55 0.34 -4.16
N GLU A 142 -13.46 -0.34 -4.85
CA GLU A 142 -13.14 -1.55 -5.63
C GLU A 142 -12.13 -1.25 -6.75
N ARG A 143 -12.27 -0.12 -7.45
CA ARG A 143 -11.28 0.34 -8.44
C ARG A 143 -9.92 0.61 -7.80
N THR A 144 -9.89 1.19 -6.61
CA THR A 144 -8.65 1.45 -5.87
C THR A 144 -7.99 0.15 -5.43
N ILE A 145 -8.76 -0.80 -4.89
CA ILE A 145 -8.28 -2.14 -4.57
C ILE A 145 -7.77 -2.86 -5.82
N ASN A 146 -8.48 -2.74 -6.94
CA ASN A 146 -8.04 -3.30 -8.22
C ASN A 146 -6.73 -2.66 -8.69
N ARG A 147 -6.56 -1.34 -8.56
CA ARG A 147 -5.27 -0.66 -8.81
C ARG A 147 -4.15 -1.18 -7.92
N LEU A 148 -4.41 -1.39 -6.62
CA LEU A 148 -3.44 -2.04 -5.72
C LEU A 148 -3.12 -3.48 -6.17
N LYS A 149 -4.09 -4.23 -6.66
CA LYS A 149 -3.89 -5.60 -7.18
C LYS A 149 -3.14 -5.65 -8.52
N HIS A 150 -3.00 -4.53 -9.26
CA HIS A 150 -2.10 -4.49 -10.42
C HIS A 150 -0.63 -4.69 -10.01
N PHE A 151 -0.30 -4.43 -8.75
CA PHE A 151 0.99 -4.81 -8.18
C PHE A 151 0.99 -6.30 -7.84
N ARG A 152 1.64 -7.12 -8.67
CA ARG A 152 1.60 -8.59 -8.57
C ARG A 152 2.00 -9.12 -7.20
N VAL A 153 2.95 -8.48 -6.52
CA VAL A 153 3.37 -8.89 -5.16
C VAL A 153 2.25 -8.65 -4.14
N VAL A 154 1.51 -7.55 -4.27
CA VAL A 154 0.38 -7.24 -3.39
C VAL A 154 -0.75 -8.25 -3.60
N ALA A 155 -1.09 -8.53 -4.87
CA ALA A 155 -2.16 -9.45 -5.22
C ALA A 155 -1.90 -10.89 -4.73
N THR A 156 -0.66 -11.35 -4.81
CA THR A 156 -0.29 -12.74 -4.46
C THR A 156 0.00 -12.95 -2.97
N ARG A 157 0.32 -11.89 -2.21
CA ARG A 157 0.52 -11.93 -0.75
C ARG A 157 1.55 -12.97 -0.26
N TYR A 158 2.60 -13.28 -1.03
CA TYR A 158 3.65 -14.24 -0.61
C TYR A 158 4.68 -13.69 0.42
N GLY A 159 4.37 -12.62 1.14
CA GLY A 159 5.27 -12.05 2.15
C GLY A 159 5.35 -12.91 3.40
N LYS A 160 6.55 -13.44 3.73
CA LYS A 160 6.75 -14.27 4.94
C LYS A 160 6.66 -13.49 6.27
N ARG A 161 6.89 -12.17 6.25
CA ARG A 161 6.90 -11.32 7.44
C ARG A 161 5.86 -10.20 7.28
N ALA A 162 5.08 -9.96 8.33
CA ALA A 162 4.01 -8.98 8.33
C ALA A 162 4.50 -7.57 7.96
N HIS A 163 5.60 -7.11 8.57
CA HIS A 163 6.15 -5.77 8.28
C HIS A 163 6.63 -5.62 6.83
N VAL A 164 7.24 -6.65 6.24
CA VAL A 164 7.66 -6.61 4.83
C VAL A 164 6.46 -6.56 3.89
N PHE A 165 5.39 -7.30 4.20
CA PHE A 165 4.16 -7.23 3.42
C PHE A 165 3.47 -5.86 3.58
N HIS A 166 3.41 -5.34 4.81
CA HIS A 166 2.89 -4.01 5.08
C HIS A 166 3.65 -2.95 4.29
N GLY A 167 4.99 -2.93 4.37
CA GLY A 167 5.82 -2.03 3.57
C GLY A 167 5.61 -2.17 2.06
N THR A 168 5.37 -3.39 1.55
CA THR A 168 5.02 -3.62 0.14
C THR A 168 3.73 -2.89 -0.24
N VAL A 169 2.69 -3.02 0.58
CA VAL A 169 1.40 -2.35 0.37
C VAL A 169 1.57 -0.83 0.50
N THR A 170 2.32 -0.35 1.48
CA THR A 170 2.61 1.07 1.69
C THR A 170 3.33 1.68 0.49
N VAL A 171 4.34 1.00 -0.07
CA VAL A 171 5.04 1.45 -1.29
C VAL A 171 4.12 1.49 -2.50
N ALA A 172 3.25 0.48 -2.67
CA ALA A 172 2.25 0.48 -3.73
C ALA A 172 1.27 1.66 -3.58
N SER A 173 0.83 1.94 -2.35
CA SER A 173 -0.01 3.10 -2.03
C SER A 173 0.69 4.42 -2.35
N ILE A 174 1.96 4.59 -1.97
CA ILE A 174 2.75 5.78 -2.34
C ILE A 174 2.73 5.98 -3.85
N ARG A 175 2.95 4.91 -4.64
CA ARG A 175 2.93 5.01 -6.10
C ARG A 175 1.59 5.47 -6.65
N LEU A 176 0.48 5.01 -6.07
CA LEU A 176 -0.87 5.44 -6.46
C LEU A 176 -1.11 6.90 -6.09
N TRP A 177 -0.70 7.32 -4.90
CA TRP A 177 -0.81 8.72 -4.45
C TRP A 177 -0.01 9.69 -5.32
N LEU A 178 1.17 9.27 -5.78
CA LEU A 178 1.96 10.09 -6.70
C LEU A 178 1.30 10.21 -8.09
N SER A 179 0.56 9.21 -8.56
CA SER A 179 -0.15 9.32 -9.86
C SER A 179 -1.44 10.14 -9.83
N LEU A 180 -1.88 10.58 -8.64
CA LEU A 180 -2.99 11.52 -8.47
C LEU A 180 -2.49 12.97 -8.65
#